data_AF-A0A9W8A9S8-F1
#
_entry.id   AF-A0A9W8A9S8-F1
#
_cell.length_a   1.000
_cell.length_b   1.000
_cell.length_c   1.000
_cell.angle_alpha   90.00
_cell.angle_beta   90.00
_cell.angle_gamma   90.00
#
_symmetry.space_group_name_H-M   'P 1'
#
loop_
_entity.id
_entity.type
_entity.pdbx_description
1 polymer ?
#
loop_
_entity_poly.entity_id
_entity_poly.type
_entity_poly.pdbx_seq_one_letter_code
_entity_poly.pdbx_strand_id
1 'polypeptide(L)'
;MAPKSTWAQHAVEAFVQRSRARSPSPSGTPASNGGGNLFELVRSPTSKVNRPTRPPSRITGGTNPPPPSTHGRDEDLVVLDASFNPPTVAHTRLLQRALERRPTVTLREWMAGAAAFGVSATASSPNGPGTFSEADHLKSEASILPPSDLPSFTTGVLLLATANADKKLSGASLAQRLAMVDLTSSVITEQLRRNGPSESQQASSDKADASGGPRVDLGLTNGARFIDKLRALRGHYFPSTAGDQSVTSQRTTTAQADRDDSERGSHQPHIYFVMGMDTLIRFFDPKYYPDAANADHEAGAMVKVAANIENTAPPPATLPLGLRRTMDEFFGPLGGRLVVVLREGAAERQLVGYLLPSARSPTLPASATGTAEGHEAVAIALRHYAPNVYLMDCAESPEEADKLMSMSSTKVRQAVARCHSTGRSLDTDTDLKSMLTEPVRRYIEVEGLYRD
;
A
#
# COMPACT_ATOMS: atom_id res chain seq x y z
N MET A 1 31.58 -5.86 -13.32
CA MET A 1 30.13 -5.72 -13.09
C MET A 1 29.76 -4.30 -13.47
N ALA A 2 28.85 -4.08 -14.43
CA ALA A 2 28.29 -2.74 -14.61
C ALA A 2 27.67 -2.31 -13.26
N PRO A 3 27.86 -1.05 -12.82
CA PRO A 3 27.30 -0.62 -11.55
C PRO A 3 25.79 -0.83 -11.60
N LYS A 4 25.23 -1.48 -10.56
CA LYS A 4 23.79 -1.82 -10.47
C LYS A 4 22.91 -0.57 -10.60
N SER A 5 23.47 0.64 -10.49
CA SER A 5 22.78 1.90 -10.75
C SER A 5 22.42 2.15 -12.22
N THR A 6 23.16 1.60 -13.20
CA THR A 6 22.98 1.91 -14.63
C THR A 6 21.62 1.47 -15.18
N TRP A 7 21.16 0.26 -14.86
CA TRP A 7 19.85 -0.20 -15.33
C TRP A 7 18.70 0.57 -14.66
N ALA A 8 18.84 0.87 -13.36
CA ALA A 8 17.82 1.60 -12.61
C ALA A 8 17.68 3.03 -13.14
N GLN A 9 18.80 3.65 -13.53
CA GLN A 9 18.81 4.95 -14.15
C GLN A 9 18.09 4.95 -15.50
N HIS A 10 18.40 4.01 -16.40
CA HIS A 10 17.69 3.90 -17.67
C HIS A 10 16.19 3.62 -17.49
N ALA A 11 15.81 2.75 -16.53
CA ALA A 11 14.41 2.47 -16.24
C ALA A 11 13.66 3.72 -15.75
N VAL A 12 14.27 4.48 -14.84
CA VAL A 12 13.69 5.74 -14.34
C VAL A 12 13.60 6.80 -15.42
N GLU A 13 14.66 6.99 -16.21
CA GLU A 13 14.67 7.97 -17.31
C GLU A 13 13.60 7.66 -18.35
N ALA A 14 13.48 6.40 -18.74
CA ALA A 14 12.45 5.93 -19.66
C ALA A 14 11.03 6.14 -19.10
N PHE A 15 10.83 5.85 -17.80
CA PHE A 15 9.55 6.10 -17.12
C PHE A 15 9.21 7.60 -17.09
N VAL A 16 10.17 8.46 -16.71
CA VAL A 16 9.96 9.91 -16.63
C VAL A 16 9.66 10.50 -18.02
N GLN A 17 10.34 10.04 -19.07
CA GLN A 17 10.06 10.46 -20.44
C GLN A 17 8.63 10.09 -20.87
N ARG A 18 8.18 8.86 -20.60
CA ARG A 18 6.80 8.42 -20.89
C ARG A 18 5.75 9.19 -20.08
N SER A 19 6.03 9.44 -18.80
CA SER A 19 5.17 10.22 -17.91
C SER A 19 4.95 11.65 -18.43
N ARG A 20 6.03 12.30 -18.90
CA ARG A 20 5.96 13.63 -19.52
C ARG A 20 5.18 13.62 -20.85
N ALA A 21 5.38 12.61 -21.69
CA ALA A 21 4.68 12.48 -22.96
C ALA A 21 3.15 12.28 -22.81
N ARG A 22 2.69 11.77 -21.67
CA ARG A 22 1.27 11.58 -21.34
C ARG A 22 0.64 12.76 -20.62
N SER A 23 1.43 13.75 -20.21
CA SER A 23 0.90 14.96 -19.61
C SER A 23 0.19 15.79 -20.69
N PRO A 24 -1.03 16.33 -20.44
CA PRO A 24 -1.78 17.04 -21.45
C PRO A 24 -0.97 18.22 -22.00
N SER A 25 -0.92 18.34 -23.33
CA SER A 25 -0.34 19.51 -24.01
C SER A 25 -1.10 20.77 -23.57
N PRO A 26 -0.43 21.91 -23.33
CA PRO A 26 -1.09 23.17 -22.97
C PRO A 26 -2.03 23.73 -24.05
N SER A 27 -2.12 23.08 -25.23
CA SER A 27 -2.90 23.53 -26.39
C SER A 27 -4.38 23.07 -26.43
N GLY A 28 -5.03 22.88 -25.27
CA GLY A 28 -6.48 23.13 -25.15
C GLY A 28 -7.48 22.12 -25.73
N THR A 29 -7.16 20.82 -25.84
CA THR A 29 -8.20 19.79 -26.09
C THR A 29 -8.25 18.78 -24.94
N PRO A 30 -9.36 18.66 -24.21
CA PRO A 30 -9.48 17.67 -23.13
C PRO A 30 -9.48 16.27 -23.74
N ALA A 31 -8.38 15.54 -23.58
CA ALA A 31 -8.33 14.12 -23.90
C ALA A 31 -9.32 13.38 -22.98
N SER A 32 -10.36 12.81 -23.58
CA SER A 32 -11.34 11.99 -22.86
C SER A 32 -10.69 10.70 -22.36
N ASN A 33 -10.79 10.48 -21.04
CA ASN A 33 -10.58 9.22 -20.32
C ASN A 33 -9.17 8.63 -20.32
N GLY A 34 -8.35 9.13 -19.40
CA GLY A 34 -7.11 8.49 -18.98
C GLY A 34 -6.11 9.49 -18.43
N GLY A 35 -6.47 10.17 -17.33
CA GLY A 35 -5.62 11.17 -16.68
C GLY A 35 -4.19 10.67 -16.50
N GLY A 36 -3.21 11.57 -16.65
CA GLY A 36 -1.77 11.33 -16.85
C GLY A 36 -1.01 10.51 -15.80
N ASN A 37 -1.69 9.73 -14.96
CA ASN A 37 -1.11 8.77 -14.04
C ASN A 37 -0.62 7.54 -14.81
N LEU A 38 0.70 7.35 -14.84
CA LEU A 38 1.41 6.22 -15.42
C LEU A 38 1.84 5.29 -14.28
N PHE A 39 1.56 4.01 -14.43
CA PHE A 39 2.19 2.92 -13.68
C PHE A 39 3.02 2.07 -14.62
N GLU A 40 4.19 1.64 -14.15
CA GLU A 40 5.04 0.72 -14.87
C GLU A 40 5.65 -0.32 -13.94
N LEU A 41 5.51 -1.59 -14.33
CA LEU A 41 6.22 -2.69 -13.71
C LEU A 41 7.67 -2.67 -14.20
N VAL A 42 8.61 -2.49 -13.28
CA VAL A 42 10.03 -2.46 -13.57
C VAL A 42 10.62 -3.85 -13.37
N ARG A 43 11.44 -4.30 -14.33
CA ARG A 43 12.16 -5.58 -14.24
C ARG A 43 13.66 -5.35 -14.19
N SER A 44 14.28 -5.82 -13.12
CA SER A 44 15.73 -5.84 -12.98
C SER A 44 16.33 -6.93 -13.87
N PRO A 45 17.36 -6.62 -14.69
CA PRO A 45 18.02 -7.61 -15.54
C PRO A 45 18.74 -8.70 -14.74
N THR A 46 19.00 -8.46 -13.45
CA THR A 46 19.64 -9.45 -12.57
C THR A 46 18.67 -10.44 -11.94
N SER A 47 17.36 -10.25 -12.12
CA SER A 47 16.36 -11.20 -11.64
C SER A 47 16.44 -12.49 -12.46
N LYS A 48 17.20 -13.48 -11.96
CA LYS A 48 17.28 -14.84 -12.51
C LYS A 48 16.01 -15.65 -12.26
N VAL A 49 14.85 -15.02 -12.20
CA VAL A 49 13.59 -15.75 -12.29
C VAL A 49 13.50 -16.24 -13.72
N ASN A 50 14.00 -17.47 -13.94
CA ASN A 50 13.81 -18.23 -15.16
C ASN A 50 12.32 -18.25 -15.47
N ARG A 51 11.87 -17.39 -16.37
CA ARG A 51 10.78 -17.77 -17.25
C ARG A 51 11.43 -18.41 -18.47
N PRO A 52 10.92 -19.55 -18.96
CA PRO A 52 11.27 -19.99 -20.30
C PRO A 52 10.90 -18.87 -21.26
N THR A 53 11.93 -18.18 -21.77
CA THR A 53 11.78 -17.30 -22.91
C THR A 53 11.52 -18.22 -24.10
N ARG A 54 10.25 -18.30 -24.52
CA ARG A 54 9.91 -18.94 -25.78
C ARG A 54 10.77 -18.28 -26.88
N PRO A 55 11.50 -19.04 -27.71
CA PRO A 55 12.46 -18.47 -28.65
C PRO A 55 11.75 -17.50 -29.62
N PRO A 56 12.43 -16.42 -30.03
CA PRO A 56 11.83 -15.43 -30.92
C PRO A 56 11.48 -16.11 -32.23
N SER A 57 10.18 -16.29 -32.45
CA SER A 57 9.66 -16.65 -33.77
C SER A 57 9.94 -15.45 -34.67
N ARG A 58 10.94 -15.61 -35.52
CA ARG A 58 11.22 -14.76 -36.68
C ARG A 58 9.90 -14.55 -37.43
N ILE A 59 9.48 -13.29 -37.65
CA ILE A 59 8.79 -12.75 -38.84
C ILE A 59 8.11 -11.39 -38.51
N THR A 60 8.63 -10.36 -39.19
CA THR A 60 8.00 -9.10 -39.70
C THR A 60 7.16 -8.19 -38.79
N GLY A 61 7.68 -6.97 -38.61
CA GLY A 61 6.96 -5.69 -38.67
C GLY A 61 5.53 -5.63 -38.11
N GLY A 62 5.40 -5.34 -36.82
CA GLY A 62 4.14 -4.96 -36.19
C GLY A 62 4.36 -4.68 -34.71
N THR A 63 4.28 -3.40 -34.31
CA THR A 63 4.42 -2.93 -32.93
C THR A 63 3.19 -3.33 -32.11
N ASN A 64 3.16 -4.56 -31.60
CA ASN A 64 2.24 -4.95 -30.53
C ASN A 64 3.04 -5.21 -29.25
N PRO A 65 2.62 -4.64 -28.11
CA PRO A 65 3.22 -4.99 -26.82
C PRO A 65 3.00 -6.49 -26.53
N PRO A 66 3.91 -7.14 -25.79
CA PRO A 66 3.78 -8.55 -25.44
C PRO A 66 2.46 -8.80 -24.67
N PRO A 67 1.83 -9.98 -24.80
CA PRO A 67 0.60 -10.30 -24.09
C PRO A 67 0.82 -10.19 -22.57
N PRO A 68 -0.18 -9.71 -21.80
CA PRO A 68 -0.08 -9.62 -20.35
C PRO A 68 0.23 -11.01 -19.79
N SER A 69 1.13 -11.06 -18.81
CA SER A 69 1.39 -12.27 -18.04
C SER A 69 0.06 -12.89 -17.60
N THR A 70 -0.03 -14.21 -17.62
CA THR A 70 -1.10 -14.99 -16.98
C THR A 70 -1.02 -14.80 -15.46
N HIS A 71 -1.34 -13.60 -14.98
CA HIS A 71 -1.71 -13.36 -13.59
C HIS A 71 -2.98 -14.16 -13.36
N GLY A 72 -3.07 -14.94 -12.27
CA GLY A 72 -4.34 -15.54 -11.88
C GLY A 72 -5.35 -14.40 -11.80
N ARG A 73 -6.36 -14.41 -12.67
CA ARG A 73 -7.28 -13.27 -12.85
C ARG A 73 -8.06 -12.94 -11.58
N ASP A 74 -7.99 -13.80 -10.57
CA ASP A 74 -8.75 -13.75 -9.33
C ASP A 74 -7.83 -13.57 -8.10
N GLU A 75 -6.54 -13.29 -8.28
CA GLU A 75 -5.60 -13.16 -7.15
C GLU A 75 -5.54 -11.72 -6.62
N ASP A 76 -5.72 -11.58 -5.31
CA ASP A 76 -5.59 -10.30 -4.62
C ASP A 76 -4.12 -9.85 -4.55
N LEU A 77 -3.94 -8.52 -4.64
CA LEU A 77 -2.64 -7.87 -4.67
C LEU A 77 -2.36 -7.17 -3.34
N VAL A 78 -1.16 -7.34 -2.79
CA VAL A 78 -0.71 -6.51 -1.66
C VAL A 78 0.34 -5.49 -2.12
N VAL A 79 0.22 -4.25 -1.65
CA VAL A 79 1.03 -3.10 -2.08
C VAL A 79 1.63 -2.43 -0.86
N LEU A 80 2.96 -2.32 -0.85
CA LEU A 80 3.69 -1.48 0.08
C LEU A 80 4.17 -0.23 -0.66
N ASP A 81 3.46 0.88 -0.42
CA ASP A 81 3.76 2.20 -0.99
C ASP A 81 4.63 3.01 -0.02
N ALA A 82 5.84 3.38 -0.45
CA ALA A 82 6.76 4.17 0.37
C ALA A 82 7.76 4.96 -0.48
N SER A 83 8.39 5.95 0.15
CA SER A 83 9.46 6.73 -0.50
C SER A 83 10.79 5.97 -0.63
N PHE A 84 10.94 4.85 0.11
CA PHE A 84 12.13 3.98 0.16
C PHE A 84 13.47 4.74 0.14
N ASN A 85 13.70 5.62 1.12
CA ASN A 85 14.84 6.53 1.11
C ASN A 85 15.66 6.54 2.42
N PRO A 86 16.35 5.44 2.77
CA PRO A 86 16.39 4.16 2.05
C PRO A 86 15.26 3.20 2.48
N PRO A 87 15.02 2.09 1.76
CA PRO A 87 14.24 0.97 2.30
C PRO A 87 14.94 0.41 3.54
N THR A 88 14.16 0.05 4.56
CA THR A 88 14.62 -0.46 5.85
C THR A 88 14.17 -1.91 6.05
N VAL A 89 14.73 -2.59 7.05
CA VAL A 89 14.27 -3.94 7.46
C VAL A 89 12.78 -3.95 7.80
N ALA A 90 12.24 -2.85 8.35
CA ALA A 90 10.80 -2.72 8.57
C ALA A 90 9.98 -2.85 7.28
N HIS A 91 10.42 -2.25 6.17
CA HIS A 91 9.74 -2.38 4.89
C HIS A 91 9.77 -3.84 4.40
N THR A 92 10.93 -4.50 4.50
CA THR A 92 11.09 -5.93 4.18
C THR A 92 10.11 -6.78 4.98
N ARG A 93 10.07 -6.61 6.30
CA ARG A 93 9.21 -7.38 7.21
C ARG A 93 7.73 -7.11 6.97
N LEU A 94 7.34 -5.87 6.74
CA LEU A 94 5.94 -5.51 6.49
C LEU A 94 5.38 -6.25 5.27
N LEU A 95 6.08 -6.19 4.13
CA LEU A 95 5.62 -6.87 2.92
C LEU A 95 5.75 -8.40 3.05
N GLN A 96 6.85 -8.90 3.62
CA GLN A 96 7.03 -10.33 3.86
C GLN A 96 5.88 -10.90 4.71
N ARG A 97 5.57 -10.27 5.85
CA ARG A 97 4.49 -10.70 6.74
C ARG A 97 3.14 -10.60 6.08
N ALA A 98 2.89 -9.55 5.29
CA ALA A 98 1.64 -9.46 4.54
C ALA A 98 1.50 -10.60 3.53
N LEU A 99 2.59 -11.06 2.90
CA LEU A 99 2.58 -12.21 2.00
C LEU A 99 2.46 -13.56 2.73
N GLU A 100 3.00 -13.67 3.94
CA GLU A 100 2.97 -14.89 4.76
C GLU A 100 1.67 -15.05 5.57
N ARG A 101 1.09 -13.94 6.03
CA ARG A 101 -0.06 -13.90 6.95
C ARG A 101 -1.25 -13.25 6.29
N ARG A 102 -2.42 -13.87 6.47
CA ARG A 102 -3.69 -13.27 6.08
C ARG A 102 -4.04 -12.13 7.06
N PRO A 103 -4.63 -11.01 6.60
CA PRO A 103 -5.22 -10.03 7.50
C PRO A 103 -6.30 -10.74 8.32
N THR A 104 -6.25 -10.61 9.65
CA THR A 104 -7.02 -11.48 10.55
C THR A 104 -8.38 -10.92 10.94
N VAL A 105 -8.49 -9.59 11.03
CA VAL A 105 -9.71 -8.93 11.53
C VAL A 105 -9.92 -7.58 10.84
N THR A 106 -11.16 -7.27 10.49
CA THR A 106 -11.53 -5.92 10.04
C THR A 106 -11.57 -4.96 11.22
N LEU A 107 -11.37 -3.67 10.96
CA LEU A 107 -11.49 -2.63 11.97
C LEU A 107 -12.87 -2.65 12.62
N ARG A 108 -13.92 -2.95 11.85
CA ARG A 108 -15.29 -3.08 12.36
C ARG A 108 -15.40 -4.22 13.38
N GLU A 109 -14.89 -5.41 13.06
CA GLU A 109 -14.95 -6.58 13.95
C GLU A 109 -14.15 -6.33 15.22
N TRP A 110 -12.96 -5.74 15.09
CA TRP A 110 -12.14 -5.35 16.23
C TRP A 110 -12.86 -4.35 17.15
N MET A 111 -13.51 -3.34 16.57
CA MET A 111 -14.34 -2.38 17.33
C MET A 111 -15.51 -3.07 18.06
N ALA A 112 -16.18 -4.02 17.40
CA ALA A 112 -17.28 -4.76 18.00
C ALA A 112 -16.80 -5.61 19.19
N GLY A 113 -15.65 -6.25 19.07
CA GLY A 113 -14.99 -6.96 20.17
C GLY A 113 -14.66 -6.02 21.34
N ALA A 114 -13.97 -4.91 21.07
CA ALA A 114 -13.58 -3.93 22.11
C ALA A 114 -14.79 -3.37 22.90
N ALA A 115 -15.92 -3.13 22.22
CA ALA A 115 -17.15 -2.70 22.86
C ALA A 115 -17.78 -3.80 23.75
N ALA A 116 -17.71 -5.06 23.33
CA ALA A 116 -18.24 -6.20 24.09
C ALA A 116 -17.45 -6.47 25.39
N PHE A 117 -16.15 -6.22 25.39
CA PHE A 117 -15.29 -6.41 26.57
C PHE A 117 -15.31 -5.24 27.56
N GLY A 118 -16.18 -4.24 27.35
CA GLY A 118 -16.33 -3.14 28.30
C GLY A 118 -15.05 -2.34 28.51
N VAL A 119 -14.21 -2.24 27.47
CA VAL A 119 -12.97 -1.42 27.48
C VAL A 119 -13.37 0.05 27.67
N SER A 120 -13.55 0.44 28.92
CA SER A 120 -13.80 1.81 29.34
C SER A 120 -12.48 2.56 29.21
N ALA A 121 -12.44 3.60 28.37
CA ALA A 121 -11.28 4.46 28.11
C ALA A 121 -10.81 5.28 29.33
N THR A 122 -11.10 4.85 30.56
CA THR A 122 -10.69 5.47 31.82
C THR A 122 -9.37 4.86 32.31
N ALA A 123 -8.30 4.99 31.52
CA ALA A 123 -6.93 4.75 32.00
C ALA A 123 -6.27 6.09 32.36
N SER A 124 -6.72 6.67 33.47
CA SER A 124 -6.09 7.82 34.11
C SER A 124 -5.70 7.45 35.54
N SER A 125 -4.58 6.74 35.70
CA SER A 125 -3.82 6.71 36.95
C SER A 125 -2.36 7.05 36.63
N PRO A 126 -1.82 8.18 37.13
CA PRO A 126 -0.49 8.63 36.75
C PRO A 126 0.65 8.01 37.57
N ASN A 127 0.38 7.11 38.53
CA ASN A 127 1.44 6.55 39.39
C ASN A 127 1.24 5.05 39.65
N GLY A 128 1.98 4.23 38.91
CA GLY A 128 2.20 2.81 39.21
C GLY A 128 2.79 2.07 38.01
N PRO A 129 3.81 1.20 38.17
CA PRO A 129 4.26 0.30 37.13
C PRO A 129 3.27 -0.88 37.06
N GLY A 130 2.06 -0.60 36.59
CA GLY A 130 1.12 -1.64 36.19
C GLY A 130 1.50 -2.12 34.80
N THR A 131 2.20 -3.25 34.73
CA THR A 131 2.39 -4.00 33.48
C THR A 131 1.01 -4.38 32.92
N PHE A 132 0.57 -3.68 31.88
CA PHE A 132 -0.59 -4.08 31.08
C PHE A 132 -0.24 -5.38 30.34
N SER A 133 -0.57 -6.52 30.95
CA SER A 133 -0.54 -7.85 30.33
C SER A 133 -1.91 -8.12 29.68
N GLU A 134 -2.30 -7.31 28.70
CA GLU A 134 -3.64 -7.35 28.08
C GLU A 134 -3.62 -7.93 26.65
N ALA A 135 -2.43 -8.04 26.04
CA ALA A 135 -2.25 -8.67 24.73
C ALA A 135 -2.42 -10.21 24.74
N ASP A 136 -2.35 -10.85 25.91
CA ASP A 136 -2.47 -12.32 26.02
C ASP A 136 -3.92 -12.81 26.09
N HIS A 137 -4.88 -11.96 26.46
CA HIS A 137 -6.30 -12.36 26.55
C HIS A 137 -7.09 -12.14 25.25
N LEU A 138 -6.71 -11.19 24.39
CA LEU A 138 -7.27 -11.08 23.04
C LEU A 138 -6.81 -12.21 22.12
N LYS A 139 -5.66 -12.84 22.42
CA LYS A 139 -5.14 -14.00 21.67
C LYS A 139 -5.79 -15.33 22.06
N SER A 140 -6.38 -15.46 23.26
CA SER A 140 -6.80 -16.78 23.75
C SER A 140 -8.25 -17.19 23.39
N GLU A 141 -9.12 -16.27 22.97
CA GLU A 141 -10.51 -16.63 22.61
C GLU A 141 -11.05 -16.01 21.30
N ALA A 142 -10.20 -15.39 20.47
CA ALA A 142 -10.51 -15.17 19.06
C ALA A 142 -10.26 -16.44 18.23
N SER A 143 -10.73 -17.60 18.71
CA SER A 143 -10.92 -18.81 17.91
C SER A 143 -12.24 -18.70 17.12
N ILE A 144 -12.50 -17.53 16.56
CA ILE A 144 -13.42 -17.40 15.43
C ILE A 144 -12.55 -17.86 14.26
N LEU A 145 -12.81 -19.07 13.75
CA LEU A 145 -12.16 -19.54 12.53
C LEU A 145 -12.19 -18.39 11.51
N PRO A 146 -11.02 -17.97 10.96
CA PRO A 146 -11.01 -16.94 9.94
C PRO A 146 -12.01 -17.36 8.86
N PRO A 147 -12.89 -16.46 8.38
CA PRO A 147 -13.76 -16.79 7.26
C PRO A 147 -12.89 -17.40 6.17
N SER A 148 -13.30 -18.57 5.66
CA SER A 148 -12.49 -19.42 4.79
C SER A 148 -12.10 -18.74 3.47
N ASP A 149 -12.71 -17.59 3.19
CA ASP A 149 -12.57 -16.76 1.99
C ASP A 149 -11.58 -15.59 2.13
N LEU A 150 -10.80 -15.50 3.23
CA LEU A 150 -9.78 -14.45 3.35
C LEU A 150 -8.69 -14.62 2.27
N PRO A 151 -8.27 -13.53 1.63
CA PRO A 151 -7.41 -13.63 0.46
C PRO A 151 -5.99 -14.07 0.82
N SER A 152 -5.45 -14.96 -0.01
CA SER A 152 -4.02 -15.24 -0.04
C SER A 152 -3.35 -14.34 -1.06
N PHE A 153 -2.35 -13.58 -0.63
CA PHE A 153 -1.56 -12.76 -1.55
C PHE A 153 -0.49 -13.60 -2.21
N THR A 154 -0.64 -13.85 -3.52
CA THR A 154 0.42 -14.46 -4.35
C THR A 154 1.37 -13.40 -4.88
N THR A 155 0.98 -12.12 -4.86
CA THR A 155 1.73 -11.01 -5.45
C THR A 155 1.82 -9.84 -4.48
N GLY A 156 3.04 -9.43 -4.18
CA GLY A 156 3.36 -8.21 -3.46
C GLY A 156 4.00 -7.18 -4.38
N VAL A 157 3.69 -5.90 -4.19
CA VAL A 157 4.28 -4.80 -4.97
C VAL A 157 5.00 -3.84 -4.03
N LEU A 158 6.30 -3.63 -4.28
CA LEU A 158 7.02 -2.49 -3.73
C LEU A 158 6.79 -1.30 -4.67
N LEU A 159 5.95 -0.36 -4.27
CA LEU A 159 5.51 0.76 -5.11
C LEU A 159 6.29 2.03 -4.77
N LEU A 160 7.08 2.50 -5.73
CA LEU A 160 7.88 3.72 -5.62
C LEU A 160 7.24 4.85 -6.46
N ALA A 161 6.78 5.88 -5.77
CA ALA A 161 6.20 7.07 -6.42
C ALA A 161 7.29 8.09 -6.79
N THR A 162 7.20 8.67 -8.00
CA THR A 162 8.09 9.74 -8.46
C THR A 162 7.75 11.10 -7.86
N ALA A 163 6.54 11.24 -7.32
CA ALA A 163 6.07 12.39 -6.56
C ALA A 163 5.22 11.90 -5.38
N ASN A 164 5.40 12.50 -4.21
CA ASN A 164 4.50 12.33 -3.07
C ASN A 164 3.85 13.68 -2.78
N ALA A 165 2.56 13.69 -2.45
CA ALA A 165 1.79 14.92 -2.23
C ALA A 165 2.36 15.81 -1.10
N ASP A 166 3.12 15.23 -0.17
CA ASP A 166 3.48 15.86 1.11
C ASP A 166 5.00 15.95 1.37
N LYS A 167 5.86 15.42 0.48
CA LYS A 167 7.31 15.28 0.77
C LYS A 167 8.21 15.75 -0.37
N LYS A 168 9.09 16.71 -0.07
CA LYS A 168 10.26 17.01 -0.92
C LYS A 168 11.20 15.81 -0.91
N LEU A 169 11.59 15.33 -2.09
CA LEU A 169 12.55 14.24 -2.24
C LEU A 169 13.96 14.81 -2.00
N SER A 170 14.60 14.47 -0.88
CA SER A 170 16.01 14.77 -0.59
C SER A 170 16.83 13.47 -0.40
N GLY A 171 18.16 13.54 -0.48
CA GLY A 171 19.03 12.37 -0.36
C GLY A 171 19.18 11.60 -1.67
N ALA A 172 18.96 10.28 -1.65
CA ALA A 172 19.16 9.42 -2.82
C ALA A 172 18.23 9.81 -3.99
N SER A 173 18.76 9.73 -5.21
CA SER A 173 18.00 9.91 -6.46
C SER A 173 16.94 8.83 -6.63
N LEU A 174 15.95 9.05 -7.50
CA LEU A 174 14.91 8.06 -7.79
C LEU A 174 15.51 6.73 -8.31
N ALA A 175 16.55 6.79 -9.14
CA ALA A 175 17.27 5.62 -9.64
C ALA A 175 17.99 4.86 -8.52
N GLN A 176 18.64 5.57 -7.59
CA GLN A 176 19.30 4.95 -6.43
C GLN A 176 18.28 4.29 -5.50
N ARG A 177 17.12 4.91 -5.30
CA ARG A 177 16.02 4.31 -4.52
C ARG A 177 15.47 3.07 -5.18
N LEU A 178 15.24 3.10 -6.49
CA LEU A 178 14.79 1.94 -7.26
C LEU A 178 15.80 0.78 -7.18
N ALA A 179 17.11 1.07 -7.26
CA ALA A 179 18.15 0.06 -7.08
C ALA A 179 18.12 -0.56 -5.68
N MET A 180 17.94 0.24 -4.62
CA MET A 180 17.80 -0.29 -3.26
C MET A 180 16.51 -1.09 -3.08
N VAL A 181 15.40 -0.68 -3.71
CA VAL A 181 14.12 -1.38 -3.69
C VAL A 181 14.21 -2.74 -4.41
N ASP A 182 14.96 -2.84 -5.51
CA ASP A 182 15.26 -4.10 -6.19
C ASP A 182 16.04 -5.07 -5.30
N LEU A 183 17.03 -4.55 -4.56
CA LEU A 183 17.76 -5.33 -3.56
C LEU A 183 16.83 -5.81 -2.44
N THR A 184 15.90 -4.96 -1.98
CA THR A 184 14.89 -5.34 -0.98
C THR A 184 13.95 -6.43 -1.52
N SER A 185 13.45 -6.30 -2.76
CA SER A 185 12.62 -7.34 -3.41
C SER A 185 13.34 -8.69 -3.46
N SER A 186 14.63 -8.68 -3.80
CA SER A 186 15.45 -9.89 -3.85
C SER A 186 15.56 -10.56 -2.47
N VAL A 187 15.73 -9.77 -1.40
CA VAL A 187 15.77 -10.28 -0.03
C VAL A 187 14.45 -10.91 0.37
N ILE A 188 13.32 -10.25 0.09
CA ILE A 188 11.98 -10.77 0.42
C ILE A 188 11.71 -12.07 -0.34
N THR A 189 11.97 -12.08 -1.65
CA THR A 189 11.76 -13.26 -2.51
C THR A 189 12.56 -14.46 -2.01
N GLU A 190 13.83 -14.25 -1.65
CA GLU A 190 14.68 -15.32 -1.11
C GLU A 190 14.18 -15.83 0.25
N GLN A 191 13.69 -14.94 1.12
CA GLN A 191 13.11 -15.34 2.42
C GLN A 191 11.83 -16.16 2.24
N LEU A 192 10.95 -15.73 1.34
CA LEU A 192 9.72 -16.46 1.01
C LEU A 192 10.03 -17.85 0.43
N ARG A 193 11.08 -17.98 -0.39
CA ARG A 193 11.53 -19.29 -0.90
C ARG A 193 12.08 -20.20 0.19
N ARG A 194 12.81 -19.67 1.18
CA ARG A 194 13.37 -20.46 2.29
C ARG A 194 12.32 -20.93 3.28
N ASN A 195 11.29 -20.12 3.49
CA ASN A 195 10.20 -20.42 4.43
C ASN A 195 9.07 -21.23 3.79
N GLY A 196 9.10 -21.43 2.47
CA GLY A 196 8.13 -22.27 1.76
C GLY A 196 8.18 -23.73 2.24
N PRO A 197 7.08 -24.48 2.09
CA PRO A 197 7.05 -25.89 2.46
C PRO A 197 8.15 -26.63 1.69
N SER A 198 9.09 -27.24 2.42
CA SER A 198 10.13 -28.09 1.85
C SER A 198 9.47 -29.16 0.98
N GLU A 199 9.53 -29.00 -0.35
CA GLU A 199 9.23 -30.09 -1.26
C GLU A 199 10.23 -31.20 -0.95
N SER A 200 9.75 -32.22 -0.24
CA SER A 200 10.45 -33.48 -0.05
C SER A 200 10.90 -33.96 -1.42
N GLN A 201 12.21 -34.15 -1.55
CA GLN A 201 12.93 -34.70 -2.69
C GLN A 201 12.09 -35.70 -3.50
N GLN A 202 11.54 -35.25 -4.62
CA GLN A 202 11.24 -36.12 -5.75
C GLN A 202 11.58 -35.38 -7.03
N ALA A 203 12.82 -35.63 -7.47
CA ALA A 203 13.29 -35.29 -8.80
C ALA A 203 12.38 -35.99 -9.84
N SER A 204 11.49 -35.21 -10.44
CA SER A 204 11.11 -35.41 -11.83
C SER A 204 11.19 -34.06 -12.52
N SER A 205 12.26 -33.90 -13.30
CA SER A 205 12.39 -32.81 -14.27
C SER A 205 11.20 -32.91 -15.23
N ASP A 206 10.43 -31.82 -15.35
CA ASP A 206 9.58 -31.44 -16.50
C ASP A 206 8.20 -30.83 -16.14
N LYS A 207 7.89 -30.56 -14.86
CA LYS A 207 6.63 -29.88 -14.46
C LYS A 207 6.72 -28.79 -13.37
N ALA A 208 7.86 -28.10 -13.26
CA ALA A 208 8.12 -27.15 -12.16
C ALA A 208 7.58 -25.70 -12.33
N ASP A 209 6.74 -25.40 -13.33
CA ASP A 209 6.42 -24.01 -13.70
C ASP A 209 4.94 -23.57 -13.47
N ALA A 210 4.14 -24.34 -12.73
CA ALA A 210 2.71 -24.02 -12.51
C ALA A 210 2.28 -23.82 -11.05
N SER A 211 3.10 -24.13 -10.04
CA SER A 211 2.80 -23.84 -8.63
C SER A 211 3.33 -22.45 -8.25
N GLY A 212 2.49 -21.44 -8.51
CA GLY A 212 2.76 -20.00 -8.33
C GLY A 212 2.96 -19.57 -6.87
N GLY A 213 4.16 -19.77 -6.34
CA GLY A 213 4.55 -19.22 -5.04
C GLY A 213 4.53 -17.68 -4.99
N PRO A 214 4.54 -17.08 -3.78
CA PRO A 214 4.52 -15.63 -3.61
C PRO A 214 5.64 -14.92 -4.38
N ARG A 215 5.30 -13.87 -5.14
CA ARG A 215 6.25 -13.04 -5.89
C ARG A 215 6.24 -11.59 -5.43
N VAL A 216 7.36 -10.90 -5.62
CA VAL A 216 7.52 -9.47 -5.33
C VAL A 216 7.86 -8.68 -6.58
N ASP A 217 6.90 -7.87 -7.02
CA ASP A 217 6.98 -6.99 -8.17
C ASP A 217 7.44 -5.58 -7.76
N LEU A 218 8.10 -4.87 -8.70
CA LEU A 218 8.59 -3.50 -8.50
C LEU A 218 7.76 -2.52 -9.33
N GLY A 219 7.04 -1.63 -8.67
CA GLY A 219 6.19 -0.64 -9.33
C GLY A 219 6.81 0.75 -9.33
N LEU A 220 6.79 1.44 -10.47
CA LEU A 220 6.94 2.89 -10.55
C LEU A 220 5.60 3.54 -10.85
N THR A 221 5.32 4.66 -10.18
CA THR A 221 4.12 5.45 -10.45
C THR A 221 4.41 6.95 -10.33
N ASN A 222 3.73 7.77 -11.12
CA ASN A 222 3.71 9.23 -10.94
C ASN A 222 2.47 9.71 -10.18
N GLY A 223 1.57 8.80 -9.81
CA GLY A 223 0.35 9.11 -9.06
C GLY A 223 0.70 9.52 -7.62
N ALA A 224 0.29 10.72 -7.22
CA ALA A 224 0.56 11.24 -5.88
C ALA A 224 -0.41 10.69 -4.81
N ARG A 225 -1.68 10.48 -5.17
CA ARG A 225 -2.74 10.02 -4.26
C ARG A 225 -2.96 8.51 -4.37
N PHE A 226 -3.41 7.88 -3.29
CA PHE A 226 -3.70 6.44 -3.27
C PHE A 226 -4.74 6.01 -4.32
N ILE A 227 -5.78 6.82 -4.54
CA ILE A 227 -6.78 6.54 -5.58
C ILE A 227 -6.16 6.48 -6.99
N ASP A 228 -5.20 7.35 -7.28
CA ASP A 228 -4.52 7.39 -8.58
C ASP A 228 -3.60 6.18 -8.75
N LYS A 229 -2.90 5.79 -7.69
CA LYS A 229 -2.10 4.56 -7.64
C LYS A 229 -2.98 3.33 -7.84
N LEU A 230 -4.13 3.27 -7.17
CA LEU A 230 -5.08 2.16 -7.28
C LEU A 230 -5.63 2.00 -8.69
N ARG A 231 -6.07 3.09 -9.35
CA ARG A 231 -6.53 3.03 -10.75
C ARG A 231 -5.44 2.50 -11.68
N ALA A 232 -4.21 2.98 -11.52
CA ALA A 232 -3.10 2.58 -12.36
C ALA A 232 -2.69 1.11 -12.15
N LEU A 233 -2.67 0.64 -10.90
CA LEU A 233 -2.46 -0.77 -10.56
C LEU A 233 -3.57 -1.66 -11.12
N ARG A 234 -4.84 -1.25 -10.96
CA ARG A 234 -5.99 -2.01 -11.45
C ARG A 234 -5.95 -2.15 -12.97
N GLY A 235 -5.69 -1.07 -13.69
CA GLY A 235 -5.54 -1.12 -15.15
C GLY A 235 -4.39 -2.01 -15.63
N HIS A 236 -3.36 -2.21 -14.80
CA HIS A 236 -2.21 -3.06 -15.14
C HIS A 236 -2.43 -4.54 -14.81
N TYR A 237 -2.82 -4.85 -13.58
CA TYR A 237 -2.94 -6.23 -13.08
C TYR A 237 -4.29 -6.87 -13.45
N PHE A 238 -5.35 -6.06 -13.54
CA PHE A 238 -6.71 -6.52 -13.80
C PHE A 238 -7.33 -5.76 -14.99
N PRO A 239 -6.70 -5.78 -16.18
CA PRO A 239 -7.27 -5.12 -17.35
C PRO A 239 -8.61 -5.77 -17.68
N SER A 240 -9.70 -4.99 -17.71
CA SER A 240 -10.99 -5.48 -18.19
C SER A 240 -10.80 -6.04 -19.60
N THR A 241 -11.01 -7.35 -19.76
CA THR A 241 -11.15 -7.92 -21.10
C THR A 241 -12.36 -7.28 -21.74
N ALA A 242 -12.17 -6.53 -22.82
CA ALA A 242 -13.18 -5.77 -23.55
C ALA A 242 -14.34 -6.62 -24.15
N GLY A 243 -14.53 -7.87 -23.72
CA GLY A 243 -15.59 -8.77 -24.15
C GLY A 243 -16.64 -9.11 -23.08
N ASP A 244 -16.52 -8.62 -21.83
CA ASP A 244 -17.45 -8.98 -20.75
C ASP A 244 -18.53 -7.91 -20.47
N GLN A 245 -18.65 -6.91 -21.35
CA GLN A 245 -19.77 -5.95 -21.32
C GLN A 245 -20.97 -6.51 -22.07
N SER A 246 -21.51 -7.64 -21.63
CA SER A 246 -22.72 -8.22 -22.22
C SER A 246 -23.60 -8.97 -21.22
N VAL A 247 -23.73 -8.54 -19.95
CA VAL A 247 -24.93 -8.91 -19.17
C VAL A 247 -25.30 -7.81 -18.17
N THR A 248 -25.71 -6.65 -18.66
CA THR A 248 -26.62 -5.80 -17.89
C THR A 248 -27.59 -5.10 -18.83
N SER A 249 -28.49 -5.87 -19.43
CA SER A 249 -29.75 -5.37 -19.96
C SER A 249 -30.76 -6.50 -20.04
N GLN A 250 -31.93 -6.24 -19.44
CA GLN A 250 -33.19 -7.00 -19.55
C GLN A 250 -33.27 -8.36 -18.82
N ARG A 251 -33.61 -8.29 -17.52
CA ARG A 251 -34.36 -9.35 -16.84
C ARG A 251 -35.85 -9.15 -17.15
N THR A 252 -36.29 -9.61 -18.32
CA THR A 252 -37.70 -9.94 -18.57
C THR A 252 -37.91 -11.43 -18.30
N THR A 253 -38.98 -11.71 -17.58
CA THR A 253 -39.45 -13.01 -17.11
C THR A 253 -39.68 -14.01 -18.24
N THR A 254 -39.08 -15.20 -18.18
CA THR A 254 -39.72 -16.48 -18.48
C THR A 254 -38.83 -17.66 -18.03
N ALA A 255 -39.51 -18.76 -17.73
CA ALA A 255 -39.09 -19.92 -16.94
C ALA A 255 -37.97 -20.81 -17.53
N GLN A 256 -37.09 -21.28 -16.62
CA GLN A 256 -36.80 -22.69 -16.35
C GLN A 256 -36.25 -23.59 -17.48
N ALA A 257 -34.93 -23.79 -17.50
CA ALA A 257 -34.25 -25.09 -17.68
C ALA A 257 -32.72 -24.92 -17.47
N ASP A 258 -32.10 -25.98 -16.95
CA ASP A 258 -30.66 -26.25 -16.79
C ASP A 258 -29.89 -25.49 -15.68
N ARG A 259 -29.89 -26.15 -14.52
CA ARG A 259 -29.03 -25.95 -13.35
C ARG A 259 -27.78 -26.81 -13.52
N ASP A 260 -26.57 -26.21 -13.51
CA ASP A 260 -25.43 -26.73 -12.71
C ASP A 260 -24.09 -25.95 -12.77
N ASP A 261 -23.99 -24.72 -13.35
CA ASP A 261 -22.66 -24.10 -13.54
C ASP A 261 -22.54 -22.61 -13.09
N SER A 262 -23.39 -22.14 -12.20
CA SER A 262 -23.53 -20.70 -11.87
C SER A 262 -23.07 -20.26 -10.46
N GLU A 263 -22.24 -21.04 -9.75
CA GLU A 263 -21.77 -20.69 -8.39
C GLU A 263 -20.26 -20.40 -8.25
N ARG A 264 -19.52 -20.20 -9.34
CA ARG A 264 -18.26 -19.43 -9.24
C ARG A 264 -18.57 -17.96 -9.46
N GLY A 265 -19.11 -17.31 -8.42
CA GLY A 265 -19.22 -15.86 -8.40
C GLY A 265 -17.86 -15.25 -8.78
N SER A 266 -17.82 -14.43 -9.83
CA SER A 266 -16.60 -13.77 -10.28
C SER A 266 -16.03 -12.94 -9.13
N HIS A 267 -15.05 -13.47 -8.40
CA HIS A 267 -14.41 -12.75 -7.32
C HIS A 267 -13.67 -11.57 -7.97
N GLN A 268 -14.18 -10.36 -7.77
CA GLN A 268 -13.45 -9.17 -8.21
C GLN A 268 -12.18 -9.09 -7.35
N PRO A 269 -10.97 -9.16 -7.93
CA PRO A 269 -9.76 -9.13 -7.14
C PRO A 269 -9.62 -7.76 -6.47
N HIS A 270 -9.09 -7.73 -5.26
CA HIS A 270 -8.86 -6.55 -4.44
C HIS A 270 -7.38 -6.17 -4.42
N ILE A 271 -7.11 -4.90 -4.11
CA ILE A 271 -5.76 -4.36 -3.95
C ILE A 271 -5.62 -3.79 -2.53
N TYR A 272 -4.73 -4.38 -1.74
CA TYR A 272 -4.51 -4.09 -0.34
C TYR A 272 -3.29 -3.20 -0.15
N PHE A 273 -3.48 -1.98 0.34
CA PHE A 273 -2.37 -1.10 0.69
C PHE A 273 -1.95 -1.30 2.15
N VAL A 274 -0.72 -1.75 2.36
CA VAL A 274 -0.12 -1.91 3.69
C VAL A 274 0.42 -0.57 4.15
N MET A 275 0.00 -0.13 5.34
CA MET A 275 0.40 1.16 5.90
C MET A 275 0.38 1.18 7.43
N GLY A 276 1.06 2.16 8.02
CA GLY A 276 0.96 2.46 9.45
C GLY A 276 -0.13 3.48 9.78
N MET A 277 -0.45 3.62 11.06
CA MET A 277 -1.51 4.51 11.57
C MET A 277 -1.36 5.98 11.13
N ASP A 278 -0.14 6.52 11.14
CA ASP A 278 0.12 7.90 10.69
C ASP A 278 -0.25 8.14 9.22
N THR A 279 -0.16 7.09 8.40
CA THR A 279 -0.57 7.15 6.99
C THR A 279 -2.06 6.92 6.83
N LEU A 280 -2.68 6.08 7.66
CA LEU A 280 -4.13 5.90 7.70
C LEU A 280 -4.86 7.21 8.03
N ILE A 281 -4.38 7.94 9.03
CA ILE A 281 -4.96 9.24 9.40
C ILE A 281 -4.87 10.22 8.22
N ARG A 282 -3.69 10.30 7.58
CA ARG A 282 -3.50 11.14 6.38
C ARG A 282 -4.33 10.66 5.19
N PHE A 283 -4.58 9.36 5.07
CA PHE A 283 -5.42 8.80 4.02
C PHE A 283 -6.87 9.29 4.12
N PHE A 284 -7.39 9.51 5.33
CA PHE A 284 -8.74 10.05 5.55
C PHE A 284 -8.77 11.57 5.80
N ASP A 285 -7.64 12.26 5.75
CA ASP A 285 -7.56 13.70 6.01
C ASP A 285 -8.18 14.49 4.83
N PRO A 286 -9.27 15.26 5.06
CA PRO A 286 -9.96 15.97 3.98
C PRO A 286 -9.10 16.93 3.18
N LYS A 287 -7.99 17.43 3.73
CA LYS A 287 -7.12 18.39 3.03
C LYS A 287 -6.52 17.84 1.73
N TYR A 288 -6.45 16.51 1.58
CA TYR A 288 -5.98 15.86 0.36
C TYR A 288 -7.09 15.61 -0.68
N TYR A 289 -8.34 15.94 -0.34
CA TYR A 289 -9.52 15.69 -1.16
C TYR A 289 -10.39 16.95 -1.27
N PRO A 290 -9.87 18.04 -1.87
CA PRO A 290 -10.65 19.24 -2.07
C PRO A 290 -11.90 18.92 -2.90
N ASP A 291 -13.04 19.51 -2.52
CA ASP A 291 -14.24 19.47 -3.33
C ASP A 291 -13.91 20.04 -4.72
N ALA A 292 -14.43 19.41 -5.78
CA ALA A 292 -14.19 19.88 -7.14
C ALA A 292 -14.58 21.36 -7.35
N ALA A 293 -15.51 21.89 -6.52
CA ALA A 293 -15.87 23.32 -6.51
C ALA A 293 -14.72 24.26 -6.05
N ASN A 294 -13.72 23.75 -5.33
CA ASN A 294 -12.56 24.52 -4.83
C ASN A 294 -11.26 24.18 -5.59
N ALA A 295 -11.23 23.12 -6.40
CA ALA A 295 -10.06 22.74 -7.20
C ALA A 295 -9.73 23.79 -8.29
N ASP A 296 -10.74 24.54 -8.74
CA ASP A 296 -10.58 25.63 -9.72
C ASP A 296 -9.99 26.92 -9.12
N HIS A 297 -9.67 26.97 -7.81
CA HIS A 297 -9.02 28.15 -7.19
C HIS A 297 -7.50 28.03 -7.04
N GLU A 298 -6.91 26.82 -7.08
CA GLU A 298 -5.44 26.67 -7.16
C GLU A 298 -4.90 26.69 -8.60
N ALA A 299 -5.79 26.64 -9.60
CA ALA A 299 -5.43 26.70 -11.02
C ALA A 299 -6.19 27.82 -11.76
N GLY A 300 -5.91 29.08 -11.41
CA GLY A 300 -6.24 30.23 -12.25
C GLY A 300 -7.56 30.96 -11.91
N ALA A 301 -7.46 32.27 -11.82
CA ALA A 301 -8.55 33.18 -11.46
C ALA A 301 -9.68 33.27 -12.51
N MET A 302 -10.85 33.68 -12.00
CA MET A 302 -12.10 34.13 -12.66
C MET A 302 -13.04 33.04 -13.20
N VAL A 303 -14.09 32.71 -12.43
CA VAL A 303 -15.49 33.09 -12.69
C VAL A 303 -16.26 33.05 -11.36
N LYS A 304 -16.90 34.16 -10.97
CA LYS A 304 -17.97 34.19 -9.96
C LYS A 304 -19.29 33.89 -10.67
N VAL A 305 -19.99 32.83 -10.27
CA VAL A 305 -21.46 32.76 -10.38
C VAL A 305 -22.01 32.25 -9.07
N ALA A 306 -23.05 32.95 -8.61
CA ALA A 306 -23.51 33.04 -7.25
C ALA A 306 -24.40 31.88 -6.77
N ALA A 307 -24.40 31.78 -5.44
CA ALA A 307 -25.43 31.33 -4.52
C ALA A 307 -26.83 31.01 -5.07
N ASN A 308 -27.36 29.85 -4.65
CA ASN A 308 -28.64 29.77 -3.94
C ASN A 308 -28.87 28.33 -3.48
N ILE A 309 -28.89 28.12 -2.16
CA ILE A 309 -29.79 27.21 -1.41
C ILE A 309 -29.50 27.53 0.06
N GLU A 310 -30.33 28.38 0.65
CA GLU A 310 -30.48 28.50 2.10
C GLU A 310 -31.67 27.63 2.54
N ASN A 311 -31.56 27.13 3.79
CA ASN A 311 -32.63 26.63 4.65
C ASN A 311 -33.10 25.18 4.47
N THR A 312 -32.23 24.26 4.90
CA THR A 312 -32.63 23.12 5.73
C THR A 312 -31.58 22.95 6.82
N ALA A 313 -31.99 22.63 8.05
CA ALA A 313 -31.09 22.34 9.17
C ALA A 313 -29.90 21.45 8.74
N PRO A 314 -28.67 21.68 9.23
CA PRO A 314 -27.50 20.95 8.77
C PRO A 314 -27.71 19.44 8.99
N PRO A 315 -27.57 18.59 7.95
CA PRO A 315 -27.58 17.16 8.15
C PRO A 315 -26.43 16.77 9.09
N PRO A 316 -26.61 15.76 9.96
CA PRO A 316 -25.59 15.37 10.92
C PRO A 316 -24.27 15.05 10.21
N ALA A 317 -23.20 15.71 10.67
CA ALA A 317 -21.78 15.59 10.29
C ALA A 317 -21.51 14.70 9.06
N THR A 318 -21.80 15.21 7.87
CA THR A 318 -21.50 14.51 6.62
C THR A 318 -20.03 14.72 6.25
N LEU A 319 -19.32 13.64 5.93
CA LEU A 319 -17.96 13.72 5.38
C LEU A 319 -17.89 14.76 4.24
N PRO A 320 -16.80 15.55 4.13
CA PRO A 320 -16.57 16.41 2.98
C PRO A 320 -16.77 15.65 1.67
N LEU A 321 -17.45 16.26 0.70
CA LEU A 321 -17.97 15.57 -0.48
C LEU A 321 -16.86 14.95 -1.32
N GLY A 322 -15.73 15.63 -1.47
CA GLY A 322 -14.53 15.18 -2.17
C GLY A 322 -13.90 13.96 -1.51
N LEU A 323 -13.79 13.96 -0.18
CA LEU A 323 -13.33 12.79 0.59
C LEU A 323 -14.29 11.62 0.39
N ARG A 324 -15.59 11.82 0.62
CA ARG A 324 -16.61 10.76 0.47
C ARG A 324 -16.59 10.14 -0.92
N ARG A 325 -16.67 10.95 -1.98
CA ARG A 325 -16.64 10.45 -3.37
C ARG A 325 -15.39 9.64 -3.66
N THR A 326 -14.23 10.11 -3.21
CA THR A 326 -12.96 9.41 -3.43
C THR A 326 -12.92 8.09 -2.69
N MET A 327 -13.41 8.04 -1.45
CA MET A 327 -13.44 6.81 -0.66
C MET A 327 -14.48 5.81 -1.17
N ASP A 328 -15.66 6.27 -1.58
CA ASP A 328 -16.69 5.43 -2.21
C ASP A 328 -16.16 4.78 -3.50
N GLU A 329 -15.39 5.53 -4.30
CA GLU A 329 -14.72 4.98 -5.48
C GLU A 329 -13.57 4.02 -5.11
N PHE A 330 -12.73 4.39 -4.14
CA PHE A 330 -11.57 3.59 -3.69
C PHE A 330 -12.02 2.22 -3.17
N PHE A 331 -12.96 2.20 -2.22
CA PHE A 331 -13.40 0.98 -1.56
C PHE A 331 -14.48 0.21 -2.34
N GLY A 332 -15.26 0.90 -3.18
CA GLY A 332 -16.29 0.29 -4.00
C GLY A 332 -15.72 -0.30 -5.30
N PRO A 333 -15.99 0.33 -6.47
CA PRO A 333 -15.71 -0.26 -7.78
C PRO A 333 -14.22 -0.50 -8.04
N LEU A 334 -13.31 0.27 -7.42
CA LEU A 334 -11.88 0.05 -7.56
C LEU A 334 -11.32 -1.00 -6.60
N GLY A 335 -12.12 -1.61 -5.74
CA GLY A 335 -11.73 -2.75 -4.91
C GLY A 335 -10.48 -2.52 -4.06
N GLY A 336 -10.21 -1.28 -3.67
CA GLY A 336 -9.12 -0.93 -2.76
C GLY A 336 -9.44 -1.38 -1.35
N ARG A 337 -8.44 -1.88 -0.62
CA ARG A 337 -8.52 -2.24 0.79
C ARG A 337 -7.29 -1.70 1.51
N LEU A 338 -7.40 -1.48 2.82
CA LEU A 338 -6.27 -1.02 3.63
C LEU A 338 -5.88 -2.12 4.61
N VAL A 339 -4.58 -2.34 4.79
CA VAL A 339 -4.03 -3.18 5.87
C VAL A 339 -3.22 -2.27 6.77
N VAL A 340 -3.74 -2.04 7.97
CA VAL A 340 -3.13 -1.17 8.96
C VAL A 340 -2.32 -2.03 9.90
N VAL A 341 -1.03 -1.73 9.95
CA VAL A 341 -0.14 -2.37 10.90
C VAL A 341 -0.17 -1.58 12.20
N LEU A 342 -0.64 -2.24 13.25
CA LEU A 342 -0.75 -1.65 14.56
C LEU A 342 0.63 -1.53 15.23
N ARG A 343 0.80 -0.46 16.00
CA ARG A 343 1.88 -0.33 16.98
C ARG A 343 1.25 -0.60 18.34
N GLU A 344 1.84 -1.46 19.15
CA GLU A 344 1.33 -1.64 20.51
C GLU A 344 1.36 -0.31 21.29
N GLY A 345 0.37 -0.13 22.14
CA GLY A 345 0.25 1.01 23.04
C GLY A 345 -0.37 2.27 22.41
N ALA A 346 0.45 3.17 21.85
CA ALA A 346 0.01 4.54 21.54
C ALA A 346 -0.90 4.65 20.31
N ALA A 347 -0.66 3.84 19.27
CA ALA A 347 -1.45 3.87 18.04
C ALA A 347 -2.84 3.24 18.24
N GLU A 348 -2.91 2.17 19.03
CA GLU A 348 -4.17 1.56 19.43
C GLU A 348 -5.02 2.54 20.23
N ARG A 349 -4.43 3.21 21.23
CA ARG A 349 -5.13 4.28 21.98
C ARG A 349 -5.60 5.43 21.09
N GLN A 350 -4.81 5.81 20.10
CA GLN A 350 -5.20 6.84 19.14
C GLN A 350 -6.37 6.39 18.26
N LEU A 351 -6.34 5.14 17.77
CA LEU A 351 -7.40 4.52 17.00
C LEU A 351 -8.69 4.39 17.83
N VAL A 352 -8.60 3.91 19.07
CA VAL A 352 -9.70 3.91 20.05
C VAL A 352 -10.27 5.32 20.22
N GLY A 353 -9.42 6.34 20.34
CA GLY A 353 -9.83 7.73 20.47
C GLY A 353 -10.62 8.27 19.27
N TYR A 354 -10.32 7.81 18.05
CA TYR A 354 -11.11 8.15 16.85
C TYR A 354 -12.43 7.36 16.78
N LEU A 355 -12.49 6.18 17.37
CA LEU A 355 -13.58 5.22 17.14
C LEU A 355 -14.64 5.22 18.24
N LEU A 356 -14.29 5.53 19.49
CA LEU A 356 -15.21 5.55 20.63
C LEU A 356 -15.71 6.97 20.94
N PRO A 357 -17.01 7.27 20.75
CA PRO A 357 -17.58 8.61 21.01
C PRO A 357 -17.50 9.09 22.46
N SER A 358 -17.34 8.17 23.41
CA SER A 358 -17.42 8.44 24.86
C SER A 358 -16.10 8.86 25.51
N ALA A 359 -14.98 8.80 24.79
CA ALA A 359 -13.72 9.30 25.30
C ALA A 359 -13.76 10.83 25.28
N ARG A 360 -13.89 11.48 26.45
CA ARG A 360 -13.71 12.93 26.60
C ARG A 360 -12.48 13.35 25.81
N SER A 361 -12.69 14.17 24.77
CA SER A 361 -11.71 14.70 23.82
C SER A 361 -10.29 14.20 24.11
N PRO A 362 -9.87 13.06 23.53
CA PRO A 362 -8.46 12.70 23.60
C PRO A 362 -7.68 13.93 23.14
N THR A 363 -6.63 14.30 23.87
CA THR A 363 -5.62 15.24 23.41
C THR A 363 -4.99 14.62 22.17
N LEU A 364 -5.68 14.74 21.04
CA LEU A 364 -5.24 14.23 19.76
C LEU A 364 -3.94 14.98 19.45
N PRO A 365 -2.87 14.25 19.08
CA PRO A 365 -1.59 14.89 18.80
C PRO A 365 -1.81 15.93 17.70
N ALA A 366 -1.46 17.19 18.00
CA ALA A 366 -1.74 18.37 17.18
C ALA A 366 -1.09 18.37 15.78
N SER A 367 -0.43 17.28 15.37
CA SER A 367 0.52 17.28 14.25
C SER A 367 -0.01 16.75 12.92
N ALA A 368 -1.19 16.13 12.84
CA ALA A 368 -1.61 15.43 11.61
C ALA A 368 -2.62 16.20 10.76
N THR A 369 -3.75 16.64 11.31
CA THR A 369 -4.89 17.16 10.53
C THR A 369 -5.17 18.66 10.72
N GLY A 370 -4.39 19.35 11.56
CA GLY A 370 -4.35 20.82 11.67
C GLY A 370 -5.59 21.51 12.24
N THR A 371 -6.78 20.91 12.16
CA THR A 371 -8.06 21.47 12.66
C THR A 371 -8.90 20.40 13.37
N ALA A 372 -9.74 20.83 14.33
CA ALA A 372 -10.70 19.96 15.00
C ALA A 372 -11.67 19.28 14.01
N GLU A 373 -12.11 20.04 13.00
CA GLU A 373 -12.95 19.54 11.90
C GLU A 373 -12.26 18.42 11.11
N GLY A 374 -10.94 18.54 10.85
CA GLY A 374 -10.18 17.50 10.16
C GLY A 374 -10.11 16.19 10.96
N HIS A 375 -9.94 16.28 12.28
CA HIS A 375 -9.95 15.11 13.15
C HIS A 375 -11.33 14.43 13.20
N GLU A 376 -12.41 15.21 13.28
CA GLU A 376 -13.77 14.69 13.27
C GLU A 376 -14.12 13.98 11.95
N ALA A 377 -13.73 14.57 10.82
CA ALA A 377 -13.91 13.95 9.51
C ALA A 377 -13.15 12.61 9.39
N VAL A 378 -11.92 12.53 9.88
CA VAL A 378 -11.16 11.26 9.95
C VAL A 378 -11.89 10.23 10.82
N ALA A 379 -12.42 10.62 11.97
CA ALA A 379 -13.17 9.75 12.87
C ALA A 379 -14.42 9.16 12.18
N ILE A 380 -15.20 10.01 11.51
CA ILE A 380 -16.40 9.62 10.77
C ILE A 380 -16.04 8.68 9.62
N ALA A 381 -14.97 8.99 8.87
CA ALA A 381 -14.53 8.18 7.73
C ALA A 381 -14.05 6.80 8.17
N LEU A 382 -13.25 6.73 9.24
CA LEU A 382 -12.79 5.47 9.81
C LEU A 382 -13.95 4.58 10.23
N ARG A 383 -14.98 5.12 10.91
CA ARG A 383 -16.18 4.35 11.28
C ARG A 383 -16.98 3.89 10.07
N HIS A 384 -17.13 4.76 9.07
CA HIS A 384 -17.92 4.46 7.87
C HIS A 384 -17.26 3.38 7.00
N TYR A 385 -15.94 3.47 6.79
CA TYR A 385 -15.18 2.56 5.93
C TYR A 385 -14.47 1.42 6.68
N ALA A 386 -14.68 1.29 8.00
CA ALA A 386 -14.11 0.23 8.85
C ALA A 386 -14.20 -1.20 8.29
N PRO A 387 -15.27 -1.62 7.59
CA PRO A 387 -15.34 -2.96 6.98
C PRO A 387 -14.26 -3.23 5.93
N ASN A 388 -13.64 -2.18 5.36
CA ASN A 388 -12.64 -2.28 4.31
C ASN A 388 -11.21 -1.99 4.79
N VAL A 389 -11.05 -1.82 6.11
CA VAL A 389 -9.77 -1.59 6.79
C VAL A 389 -9.48 -2.82 7.63
N TYR A 390 -8.36 -3.48 7.38
CA TYR A 390 -7.92 -4.66 8.11
C TYR A 390 -6.80 -4.31 9.06
N LEU A 391 -6.72 -5.03 10.17
CA LEU A 391 -5.65 -4.94 11.13
C LEU A 391 -4.72 -6.15 10.95
N MET A 392 -3.42 -5.90 11.03
CA MET A 392 -2.41 -6.95 10.90
C MET A 392 -1.28 -6.76 11.92
N ASP A 393 -0.99 -7.82 12.66
CA ASP A 393 0.18 -7.89 13.52
C ASP A 393 1.43 -8.20 12.68
N CYS A 394 2.35 -7.22 12.59
CA CYS A 394 3.59 -7.39 11.84
C CYS A 394 4.72 -8.07 12.60
N ALA A 395 4.53 -8.31 13.90
CA ALA A 395 5.56 -8.82 14.79
C ALA A 395 5.11 -10.10 15.49
N GLU A 396 6.06 -10.92 15.91
CA GLU A 396 5.82 -12.07 16.79
C GLU A 396 5.72 -11.64 18.26
N SER A 397 6.34 -10.51 18.61
CA SER A 397 6.30 -9.94 19.96
C SER A 397 6.12 -8.42 19.95
N PRO A 398 5.62 -7.84 21.06
CA PRO A 398 5.62 -6.41 21.34
C PRO A 398 6.94 -5.71 21.00
N GLU A 399 8.05 -6.29 21.47
CA GLU A 399 9.39 -5.72 21.34
C GLU A 399 9.86 -5.72 19.88
N GLU A 400 9.52 -6.74 19.11
CA GLU A 400 9.79 -6.76 17.67
C GLU A 400 8.96 -5.69 16.96
N ALA A 401 7.68 -5.49 17.32
CA ALA A 401 6.83 -4.44 16.75
C ALA A 401 7.43 -3.05 16.99
N ASP A 402 7.78 -2.75 18.24
CA ASP A 402 8.41 -1.50 18.63
C ASP A 402 9.75 -1.30 17.92
N LYS A 403 10.55 -2.36 17.84
CA LYS A 403 11.83 -2.31 17.13
C LYS A 403 11.62 -1.99 15.65
N LEU A 404 10.77 -2.72 14.94
CA LEU A 404 10.49 -2.49 13.50
C LEU A 404 9.95 -1.08 13.26
N MET A 405 9.03 -0.62 14.10
CA MET A 405 8.39 0.69 13.94
C MET A 405 9.32 1.85 14.33
N SER A 406 10.30 1.60 15.19
CA SER A 406 11.34 2.58 15.50
C SER A 406 12.30 2.80 14.32
N MET A 407 12.34 1.91 13.32
CA MET A 407 13.22 1.99 12.15
C MET A 407 12.68 2.93 11.08
N SER A 408 12.86 4.24 11.27
CA SER A 408 12.55 5.23 10.24
C SER A 408 13.73 5.42 9.29
N SER A 409 13.44 5.66 8.00
CA SER A 409 14.47 6.05 7.04
C SER A 409 15.22 7.32 7.48
N THR A 410 14.59 8.21 8.23
CA THR A 410 15.25 9.40 8.80
C THR A 410 16.33 9.02 9.80
N LYS A 411 16.05 8.10 10.74
CA LYS A 411 17.06 7.61 11.67
C LYS A 411 18.20 6.87 10.96
N VAL A 412 17.89 6.11 9.90
CA VAL A 412 18.92 5.47 9.07
C VAL A 412 19.84 6.49 8.44
N ARG A 413 19.30 7.53 7.79
CA ARG A 413 20.13 8.58 7.16
C ARG A 413 21.02 9.27 8.20
N GLN A 414 20.48 9.60 9.37
CA GLN A 414 21.26 10.18 10.47
C GLN A 414 22.38 9.24 10.95
N ALA A 415 22.12 7.95 11.05
CA ALA A 415 23.13 6.96 11.44
C ALA A 415 24.23 6.81 10.37
N VAL A 416 23.85 6.72 9.09
CA VAL A 416 24.81 6.66 7.97
C VAL A 416 25.70 7.90 7.92
N ALA A 417 25.12 9.10 8.07
CA ALA A 417 25.88 10.36 8.12
C ALA A 417 26.90 10.37 9.28
N ARG A 418 26.52 9.86 10.46
CA ARG A 418 27.46 9.71 11.59
C ARG A 418 28.59 8.71 11.31
N CYS A 419 28.32 7.60 10.64
CA CYS A 419 29.38 6.66 10.26
C CYS A 419 30.35 7.29 9.27
N HIS A 420 29.84 8.02 8.27
CA HIS A 420 30.67 8.73 7.30
C HIS A 420 31.54 9.80 7.94
N SER A 421 30.99 10.62 8.86
CA SER A 421 31.75 11.68 9.52
C SER A 421 32.84 11.15 10.47
N THR A 422 32.70 9.91 10.94
CA THR A 422 33.67 9.23 11.82
C THR A 422 34.60 8.26 11.08
N GLY A 423 34.47 8.12 9.76
CA GLY A 423 35.24 7.17 8.95
C GLY A 423 34.97 5.71 9.30
N ARG A 424 33.87 5.40 9.98
CA ARG A 424 33.48 4.03 10.33
C ARG A 424 32.75 3.37 9.16
N SER A 425 33.04 2.09 8.93
CA SER A 425 32.28 1.29 7.98
C SER A 425 30.85 1.05 8.49
N LEU A 426 29.88 1.07 7.56
CA LEU A 426 28.48 0.80 7.90
C LEU A 426 28.30 -0.64 8.41
N ASP A 427 29.19 -1.55 7.98
CA ASP A 427 29.23 -2.95 8.41
C ASP A 427 29.75 -3.15 9.84
N THR A 428 30.22 -2.10 10.52
CA THR A 428 30.63 -2.18 11.92
C THR A 428 29.58 -1.61 12.88
N ASP A 429 28.60 -0.87 12.37
CA ASP A 429 27.57 -0.22 13.17
C ASP A 429 26.40 -1.17 13.44
N THR A 430 26.19 -1.53 14.71
CA THR A 430 25.16 -2.49 15.14
C THR A 430 23.74 -1.98 14.88
N ASP A 431 23.52 -0.67 14.99
CA ASP A 431 22.20 -0.08 14.77
C ASP A 431 21.86 -0.18 13.28
N LEU A 432 22.77 0.20 12.39
CA LEU A 432 22.58 0.06 10.94
C LEU A 432 22.41 -1.39 10.50
N LYS A 433 23.12 -2.36 11.12
CA LYS A 433 22.88 -3.79 10.88
C LYS A 433 21.45 -4.21 11.19
N SER A 434 20.87 -3.65 12.24
CA SER A 434 19.49 -3.96 12.63
C SER A 434 18.45 -3.26 11.74
N MET A 435 18.80 -2.10 11.17
CA MET A 435 17.87 -1.25 10.41
C MET A 435 17.89 -1.48 8.89
N LEU A 436 18.99 -1.99 8.34
CA LEU A 436 19.19 -2.20 6.91
C LEU A 436 19.54 -3.65 6.61
N THR A 437 18.94 -4.20 5.54
CA THR A 437 19.39 -5.46 4.99
C THR A 437 20.81 -5.32 4.43
N GLU A 438 21.61 -6.38 4.54
CA GLU A 438 22.99 -6.42 4.03
C GLU A 438 23.18 -5.81 2.64
N PRO A 439 22.38 -6.19 1.61
CA PRO A 439 22.65 -5.71 0.25
C PRO A 439 22.40 -4.20 0.11
N VAL A 440 21.39 -3.67 0.79
CA VAL A 440 21.07 -2.23 0.79
C VAL A 440 22.16 -1.44 1.52
N ARG A 441 22.63 -1.93 2.68
CA ARG A 441 23.70 -1.28 3.44
C ARG A 441 24.99 -1.18 2.63
N ARG A 442 25.40 -2.29 1.99
CA ARG A 442 26.58 -2.31 1.11
C ARG A 442 26.42 -1.39 -0.10
N TYR A 443 25.22 -1.32 -0.67
CA TYR A 443 24.94 -0.39 -1.77
C TYR A 443 25.11 1.07 -1.34
N ILE A 444 24.58 1.44 -0.18
CA ILE A 444 24.74 2.79 0.40
C ILE A 444 26.21 3.14 0.61
N GLU A 445 27.01 2.20 1.15
CA GLU A 445 28.44 2.42 1.39
C GLU A 445 29.23 2.60 0.10
N VAL A 446 28.99 1.75 -0.90
CA VAL A 446 29.67 1.81 -2.21
C VAL A 446 29.32 3.07 -2.99
N GLU A 447 28.05 3.46 -2.99
CA GLU A 447 27.58 4.67 -3.69
C GLU A 447 27.80 5.95 -2.87
N GLY A 448 28.29 5.82 -1.62
CA GLY A 448 28.54 6.94 -0.72
C GLY A 448 27.31 7.79 -0.43
N LEU A 449 26.13 7.16 -0.26
CA LEU A 449 24.86 7.86 -0.06
C LEU A 449 24.70 8.35 1.38
N TYR A 450 23.92 9.43 1.55
CA TYR A 450 23.51 9.96 2.87
C TYR A 450 24.68 10.42 3.76
N ARG A 451 25.66 11.10 3.15
CA ARG A 451 26.77 11.72 3.89
C ARG A 451 26.35 12.96 4.68
N ASP A 452 25.37 13.69 4.14
CA ASP A 452 24.91 14.99 4.64
C ASP A 452 23.62 14.91 5.48
#